data_AF-A0A832CX68-F1
#
_entry.id   AF-A0A832CX68-F1
#
_cell.length_a   1.000
_cell.length_b   1.000
_cell.length_c   1.000
_cell.angle_alpha   90.00
_cell.angle_beta   90.00
_cell.angle_gamma   90.00
#
_symmetry.space_group_name_H-M   'P 1'
#
loop_
_entity.id
_entity.type
_entity.pdbx_description
1 polymer ?
#
loop_
_entity_poly.entity_id
_entity_poly.type
_entity_poly.pdbx_seq_one_letter_code
_entity_poly.pdbx_strand_id
1 'polypeptide(L)'
;MVLVKISSIELGSEGLYIAKLRITYGGRSYEINIEKLLRKPFRAKARLEGNYILVNIEDNEGKPLSSCCIHVEHLEKGCMDCKSLLIPPL
;
A
#
# COMPACT_ATOMS: atom_id res chain seq x y z
N MET A 1 8.15 -3.75 14.29
CA MET A 1 7.10 -4.58 13.63
C MET A 1 6.31 -3.70 12.68
N VAL A 2 6.08 -4.15 11.45
CA VAL A 2 5.22 -3.46 10.48
C VAL A 2 3.96 -4.30 10.26
N LEU A 3 2.81 -3.65 10.23
CA LEU A 3 1.53 -4.28 9.89
C LEU A 3 0.87 -3.50 8.76
N VAL A 4 0.17 -4.20 7.88
CA VAL A 4 -0.67 -3.57 6.87
C VAL A 4 -2.03 -4.26 6.85
N LYS A 5 -3.08 -3.48 6.66
CA LYS A 5 -4.44 -3.96 6.45
C LYS A 5 -5.09 -3.15 5.34
N ILE A 6 -5.90 -3.80 4.53
CA ILE A 6 -6.81 -3.10 3.62
C ILE A 6 -7.97 -2.58 4.48
N SER A 7 -8.14 -1.26 4.53
CA SER A 7 -9.18 -0.60 5.35
C SER A 7 -10.46 -0.34 4.55
N SER A 8 -10.35 -0.03 3.26
CA SER A 8 -11.49 0.07 2.35
C SER A 8 -11.11 -0.31 0.93
N ILE A 9 -12.11 -0.70 0.14
CA ILE A 9 -11.99 -1.00 -1.28
C ILE A 9 -13.15 -0.35 -1.99
N GLU A 10 -12.87 0.43 -3.02
CA GLU A 10 -13.85 1.14 -3.83
C GLU A 10 -13.59 0.85 -5.31
N LEU A 11 -14.66 0.87 -6.12
CA LEU A 11 -14.55 0.78 -7.58
C LEU A 11 -14.65 2.21 -8.13
N GLY A 12 -13.58 2.69 -8.76
CA GLY A 12 -13.53 4.01 -9.36
C GLY A 12 -14.37 4.11 -10.64
N SER A 13 -14.58 5.35 -11.11
CA SER A 13 -15.36 5.65 -12.33
C SER A 13 -14.79 5.03 -13.61
N GLU A 14 -13.49 4.73 -13.63
CA GLU A 14 -12.79 4.10 -14.75
C GLU A 14 -12.91 2.55 -14.75
N GLY A 15 -13.69 1.97 -13.82
CA GLY A 15 -13.78 0.52 -13.65
C GLY A 15 -12.56 -0.11 -12.99
N LEU A 16 -11.64 0.70 -12.46
CA LEU A 16 -10.46 0.27 -11.72
C LEU A 16 -10.70 0.35 -10.21
N TYR A 17 -10.12 -0.57 -9.46
CA TYR A 17 -10.24 -0.59 -8.00
C TYR A 17 -9.27 0.40 -7.35
N ILE A 18 -9.72 0.99 -6.24
CA ILE A 18 -8.93 1.80 -5.33
C ILE A 18 -8.93 1.09 -3.96
N ALA A 19 -7.75 0.85 -3.41
CA ALA A 19 -7.58 0.26 -2.10
C ALA A 19 -7.04 1.30 -1.12
N LYS A 20 -7.71 1.51 0.01
CA LYS A 20 -7.11 2.23 1.13
C LYS A 20 -6.38 1.23 2.01
N LEU A 21 -5.09 1.46 2.24
CA LEU A 21 -4.26 0.64 3.11
C LEU A 21 -3.94 1.40 4.38
N ARG A 22 -4.13 0.74 5.53
CA ARG A 22 -3.66 1.21 6.82
C ARG A 22 -2.35 0.50 7.16
N ILE A 23 -1.28 1.25 7.29
CA ILE A 23 0.06 0.78 7.66
C ILE A 23 0.34 1.20 9.08
N THR A 24 0.75 0.26 9.93
CA THR A 24 1.18 0.54 11.31
C THR A 24 2.69 0.30 11.42
N TYR A 25 3.42 1.33 11.80
CA TYR A 25 4.88 1.34 11.98
C TYR A 25 5.26 2.27 13.14
N GLY A 26 6.20 1.85 13.99
CA GLY A 26 6.68 2.68 15.12
C GLY A 26 5.58 3.08 16.13
N GLY A 27 4.53 2.25 16.28
CA GLY A 27 3.38 2.55 17.15
C GLY A 27 2.40 3.58 16.58
N ARG A 28 2.63 4.06 15.34
CA ARG A 28 1.74 4.98 14.63
C ARG A 28 1.06 4.28 13.47
N SER A 29 -0.12 4.78 13.08
CA SER A 29 -0.87 4.29 11.93
C SER A 29 -0.97 5.38 10.86
N TYR A 30 -0.89 4.94 9.61
CA TYR A 30 -0.80 5.77 8.43
C TYR A 30 -1.77 5.20 7.38
N GLU A 31 -2.41 6.06 6.58
CA GLU A 31 -3.32 5.62 5.52
C GLU A 31 -2.80 6.06 4.15
N ILE A 32 -2.68 5.11 3.22
CA ILE A 32 -2.35 5.38 1.81
C ILE A 32 -3.46 4.87 0.90
N ASN A 33 -3.63 5.53 -0.24
CA ASN A 33 -4.49 5.03 -1.31
C ASN A 33 -3.62 4.39 -2.39
N ILE A 34 -4.00 3.18 -2.81
CA ILE A 34 -3.44 2.51 -3.97
C ILE A 34 -4.52 2.48 -5.04
N GLU A 35 -4.30 3.26 -6.08
CA GLU A 35 -5.26 3.47 -7.17
C GLU A 35 -4.96 2.55 -8.36
N LYS A 36 -5.88 2.54 -9.34
CA LYS A 36 -5.70 1.90 -10.65
C LYS A 36 -5.44 0.38 -10.59
N LEU A 37 -6.02 -0.31 -9.62
CA LEU A 37 -5.91 -1.76 -9.50
C LEU A 37 -6.87 -2.46 -10.48
N LEU A 38 -6.33 -3.32 -11.34
CA LEU A 38 -7.10 -4.03 -12.37
C LEU A 38 -8.06 -5.09 -11.81
N ARG A 39 -7.82 -5.57 -10.59
CA ARG A 39 -8.66 -6.57 -9.91
C ARG A 39 -8.89 -6.16 -8.46
N LYS A 40 -9.92 -6.75 -7.85
CA LYS A 40 -10.28 -6.47 -6.46
C LYS A 40 -9.16 -6.95 -5.51
N PRO A 41 -8.56 -6.06 -4.70
CA PRO A 41 -7.58 -6.45 -3.71
C PRO A 41 -8.23 -7.27 -2.60
N PHE A 42 -7.55 -8.30 -2.11
CA PHE A 42 -8.06 -9.18 -1.06
C PHE A 42 -7.16 -9.19 0.17
N ARG A 43 -5.84 -9.20 -0.04
CA ARG A 43 -4.86 -9.25 1.05
C ARG A 43 -3.73 -8.27 0.78
N ALA A 44 -3.21 -7.65 1.82
CA ALA A 44 -1.97 -6.90 1.79
C ALA A 44 -0.99 -7.49 2.80
N LYS A 45 0.29 -7.56 2.43
CA LYS A 45 1.39 -7.98 3.31
C LYS A 45 2.45 -6.89 3.28
N ALA A 46 3.06 -6.62 4.43
CA ALA A 46 4.13 -5.65 4.54
C ALA A 46 5.34 -6.29 5.21
N ARG A 47 6.53 -5.90 4.74
CA ARG A 47 7.81 -6.24 5.38
C ARG A 47 8.71 -5.03 5.38
N LEU A 48 9.58 -4.94 6.39
CA LEU A 48 10.61 -3.91 6.48
C LEU A 48 11.91 -4.49 5.92
N GLU A 49 12.48 -3.85 4.91
CA GLU A 49 13.79 -4.15 4.34
C GLU A 49 14.66 -2.91 4.43
N GLY A 50 15.59 -2.90 5.39
CA GLY A 50 16.37 -1.70 5.71
C GLY A 50 15.46 -0.54 6.10
N ASN A 51 15.54 0.55 5.33
CA ASN A 51 14.75 1.77 5.53
C ASN A 51 13.46 1.80 4.69
N TYR A 52 13.06 0.68 4.09
CA TYR A 52 11.89 0.61 3.22
C TYR A 52 10.84 -0.36 3.76
N ILE A 53 9.59 0.07 3.75
CA ILE A 53 8.42 -0.79 3.93
C ILE A 53 7.95 -1.20 2.53
N LEU A 54 8.11 -2.48 2.23
CA LEU A 54 7.58 -3.09 1.02
C LEU A 54 6.19 -3.64 1.31
N VAL A 55 5.21 -3.18 0.57
CA VAL A 55 3.81 -3.62 0.63
C VAL A 55 3.47 -4.37 -0.64
N ASN A 56 3.03 -5.62 -0.51
CA ASN A 56 2.53 -6.42 -1.62
C ASN A 56 1.03 -6.64 -1.44
N ILE A 57 0.28 -6.44 -2.52
CA ILE A 57 -1.17 -6.60 -2.57
C ILE A 57 -1.48 -7.80 -3.45
N GLU A 58 -2.33 -8.68 -2.96
CA GLU A 58 -2.76 -9.92 -3.62
C GLU A 58 -4.28 -9.91 -3.79
N ASP A 59 -4.75 -10.56 -4.86
CA ASP A 59 -6.17 -10.87 -5.04
C ASP A 59 -6.60 -12.10 -4.22
N ASN A 60 -7.86 -12.50 -4.37
CA ASN A 60 -8.45 -13.64 -3.68
C ASN A 60 -7.88 -15.00 -4.11
N GLU A 61 -7.19 -15.07 -5.26
CA GLU A 61 -6.47 -16.25 -5.73
C GLU A 61 -5.01 -16.27 -5.23
N GLY A 62 -4.59 -15.25 -4.48
CA GLY A 62 -3.21 -15.09 -4.03
C GLY A 62 -2.26 -14.59 -5.12
N LYS A 63 -2.78 -14.12 -6.26
CA LYS A 63 -1.94 -13.56 -7.33
C LYS A 63 -1.56 -12.13 -6.98
N PRO A 64 -0.30 -11.72 -7.26
CA PRO A 64 0.14 -10.36 -7.04
C PRO A 64 -0.64 -9.38 -7.92
N LEU A 65 -1.04 -8.25 -7.34
CA LEU A 65 -1.73 -7.15 -8.01
C LEU A 65 -0.85 -5.94 -8.19
N SER A 66 -0.18 -5.54 -7.12
CA SER A 66 0.63 -4.34 -7.08
C SER A 66 1.59 -4.42 -5.89
N SER A 67 2.69 -3.70 -6.00
CA SER A 67 3.66 -3.50 -4.94
C SER A 67 3.91 -2.01 -4.74
N CYS A 68 4.10 -1.61 -3.49
CA CYS A 68 4.43 -0.25 -3.10
C CYS A 68 5.65 -0.29 -2.19
N CYS A 69 6.57 0.65 -2.41
CA CYS A 69 7.75 0.82 -1.58
C CYS A 69 7.68 2.19 -0.87
N ILE A 70 7.81 2.19 0.45
CA ILE A 70 7.68 3.39 1.28
C ILE A 70 8.95 3.55 2.10
N HIS A 71 9.73 4.59 1.83
CA HIS A 71 10.85 4.93 2.71
C HIS A 71 10.31 5.35 4.09
N VAL A 72 10.83 4.78 5.18
CA VAL A 72 10.31 5.02 6.54
C VAL A 72 10.34 6.50 6.93
N GLU A 73 11.31 7.27 6.42
CA GLU A 73 11.36 8.71 6.63
C GLU A 73 10.08 9.45 6.18
N HIS A 74 9.37 8.97 5.14
CA HIS A 74 8.11 9.58 4.74
C HIS A 74 7.03 9.44 5.83
N LEU A 75 7.04 8.32 6.55
CA LEU A 75 6.15 8.09 7.69
C LEU A 75 6.57 8.93 8.90
N GLU A 76 7.87 8.98 9.19
CA GLU A 76 8.41 9.72 10.35
C GLU A 76 8.23 11.24 10.21
N LYS A 77 8.41 11.76 9.00
CA LYS A 77 8.23 13.18 8.66
C LYS A 77 6.76 13.56 8.41
N GLY A 78 5.85 12.59 8.32
CA GLY A 78 4.42 12.82 8.08
C GLY A 78 4.06 13.27 6.66
N CYS A 79 4.94 13.03 5.68
CA CYS A 79 4.76 13.47 4.29
C CYS A 79 4.10 12.38 3.41
N MET A 80 2.96 11.87 3.85
CA MET A 80 2.25 10.74 3.21
C MET A 80 1.61 11.08 1.85
N ASP A 81 1.42 12.37 1.56
CA ASP A 81 0.90 12.88 0.28
C ASP A 81 2.00 13.14 -0.76
N CYS A 82 3.24 12.73 -0.48
CA CYS A 82 4.34 12.96 -1.42
C CYS A 82 4.22 11.99 -2.61
N LYS A 83 4.21 12.54 -3.84
CA LYS A 83 4.24 11.79 -5.11
C LYS A 83 5.45 10.85 -5.29
N SER A 84 6.36 10.81 -4.32
CA SER A 84 7.52 9.91 -4.24
C SER A 84 7.19 8.49 -3.74
N LEU A 85 5.92 8.14 -3.53
CA LEU A 85 5.45 6.74 -3.47
C LEU A 85 5.63 6.11 -4.87
N LEU A 86 6.89 5.84 -5.21
CA LEU A 86 7.31 5.32 -6.49
C LEU A 86 6.70 3.93 -6.67
N ILE A 87 5.83 3.82 -7.67
CA ILE A 87 5.43 2.53 -8.24
C ILE A 87 6.71 1.93 -8.85
N PRO A 88 7.21 0.78 -8.39
CA PRO A 88 8.35 0.14 -9.02
C PRO A 88 8.03 -0.18 -10.50
N PRO A 89 9.01 -0.08 -11.42
CA PRO A 89 8.78 -0.39 -12.82
C PRO A 89 8.36 -1.86 -13.02
N LEU A 90 7.40 -2.07 -13.93
CA LEU A 90 6.92 -3.38 -14.39
C LEU A 90 8.01 -4.18 -15.11
#